data_AF-A0A350QR36-F1
#
_entry.id   AF-A0A350QR36-F1
#
_cell.length_a   1.000
_cell.length_b   1.000
_cell.length_c   1.000
_cell.angle_alpha   90.00
_cell.angle_beta   90.00
_cell.angle_gamma   90.00
#
_symmetry.space_group_name_H-M   'P 1'
#
loop_
_entity.id
_entity.type
_entity.pdbx_description
1 polymer ?
#
loop_
_entity_poly.entity_id
_entity_poly.type
_entity_poly.pdbx_seq_one_letter_code
_entity_poly.pdbx_strand_id
1 'polypeptide(L)'
;MEAGEPASTVYRKESIDMLRLESNSRARAFTITEMLVTVGVIVILAGILITTLSKAARTAQQGRTIQLMNAINDAISRFETDHGYLPPVLGPQSTAAGGIGHGRDLLALPNGFQQQQAYYSLTSLPEFLLGYDDRRMDGYGYVPEGGNPSPPITLSPSDMTPGQREHPALGFRSPGPDGFWNATLNPRFGDLNSDVSQTGVAFASRNPGNLGNISFTGDNDHTLQGKVYGPYLDLKDDTVIGEVEGMAFSDDDGGVADGQVWDRVLLPGDAGFGSGNNPKVFLDYWGNPLRYYRRPPSDVRDPRLFDESFSLAEVIALRPNSFETGGDVDSRYEDANNDSTTSRALIASRYALFSPGADGKSADTVRIDAENDYNADNIVETGK
;
A
#
# COMPACT_ATOMS: atom_id res chain seq x y z
N MET A 1 -60.66 8.20 81.81
CA MET A 1 -59.36 8.53 82.41
C MET A 1 -58.65 9.35 81.35
N GLU A 2 -58.82 10.68 81.42
CA GLU A 2 -57.84 11.59 82.06
C GLU A 2 -56.69 11.83 81.08
N ALA A 3 -56.24 13.02 80.73
CA ALA A 3 -56.67 14.42 80.85
C ALA A 3 -55.80 15.17 79.82
N GLY A 4 -56.32 16.18 79.12
CA GLY A 4 -55.94 17.55 79.43
C GLY A 4 -55.35 18.28 78.20
N GLU A 5 -56.09 19.27 77.68
CA GLU A 5 -55.51 20.44 77.01
C GLU A 5 -54.68 21.27 78.04
N PRO A 6 -53.82 22.28 77.70
CA PRO A 6 -53.88 23.19 76.54
C PRO A 6 -52.53 23.76 76.01
N ALA A 7 -52.66 24.73 75.10
CA ALA A 7 -51.92 26.01 75.05
C ALA A 7 -51.01 26.29 73.84
N SER A 8 -51.38 27.35 73.14
CA SER A 8 -50.67 28.11 72.12
C SER A 8 -49.30 28.62 72.58
N THR A 9 -48.30 28.59 71.69
CA THR A 9 -47.17 29.53 71.79
C THR A 9 -46.66 29.95 70.41
N VAL A 10 -46.64 31.28 70.23
CA VAL A 10 -46.08 32.04 69.12
C VAL A 10 -44.57 31.78 69.01
N TYR A 11 -44.05 31.48 67.81
CA TYR A 11 -42.61 31.47 67.57
C TYR A 11 -42.16 32.60 66.63
N ARG A 12 -41.07 33.21 67.08
CA ARG A 12 -40.48 34.53 66.79
C ARG A 12 -39.60 34.50 65.54
N LYS A 13 -39.80 35.45 64.61
CA LYS A 13 -38.94 35.75 63.45
C LYS A 13 -37.66 36.45 63.90
N GLU A 14 -36.55 35.78 64.18
CA GLU A 14 -35.21 36.42 64.22
C GLU A 14 -34.10 35.38 63.98
N SER A 15 -33.76 35.03 62.73
CA SER A 15 -32.54 34.25 62.42
C SER A 15 -31.99 34.40 60.98
N ILE A 16 -32.31 35.46 60.23
CA ILE A 16 -31.88 35.59 58.81
C ILE A 16 -31.00 36.80 58.52
N ASP A 17 -30.24 37.30 59.49
CA ASP A 17 -29.43 38.52 59.32
C ASP A 17 -27.90 38.36 59.45
N MET A 18 -27.34 37.15 59.29
CA MET A 18 -25.89 36.94 59.46
C MET A 18 -25.15 36.24 58.31
N LEU A 19 -25.51 36.50 57.04
CA LEU A 19 -24.68 36.08 55.90
C LEU A 19 -24.56 37.17 54.81
N ARG A 20 -24.15 38.39 55.19
CA ARG A 20 -23.54 39.35 54.25
C ARG A 20 -22.05 39.46 54.51
N LEU A 21 -21.29 38.52 53.96
CA LEU A 21 -19.88 38.71 53.66
C LEU A 21 -19.81 39.36 52.27
N GLU A 22 -19.59 40.67 52.24
CA GLU A 22 -19.33 41.44 51.03
C GLU A 22 -18.00 40.99 50.40
N SER A 23 -18.06 40.03 49.47
CA SER A 23 -17.03 39.87 48.46
C SER A 23 -17.19 40.97 47.42
N ASN A 24 -16.49 42.10 47.61
CA ASN A 24 -16.43 43.18 46.62
C ASN A 24 -15.44 42.83 45.48
N SER A 25 -15.65 41.67 44.85
CA SER A 25 -15.17 41.50 43.48
C SER A 25 -16.17 42.23 42.59
N ARG A 26 -15.79 43.38 42.02
CA ARG A 26 -16.53 43.98 40.91
C ARG A 26 -16.52 42.98 39.74
N ALA A 27 -17.45 42.04 39.77
CA ALA A 27 -17.75 41.18 38.64
C ALA A 27 -18.22 42.13 37.52
N ARG A 28 -17.36 42.34 36.52
CA ARG A 28 -17.75 43.07 35.31
C ARG A 28 -18.86 42.24 34.67
N ALA A 29 -20.10 42.70 34.78
CA ALA A 29 -21.22 42.06 34.13
C ALA A 29 -21.05 42.23 32.62
N PHE A 30 -20.87 41.12 31.90
CA PHE A 30 -20.77 41.10 30.45
C PHE A 30 -22.15 41.34 29.84
N THR A 31 -22.23 42.20 28.82
CA THR A 31 -23.50 42.42 28.11
C THR A 31 -23.82 41.25 27.19
N ILE A 32 -25.12 40.99 26.97
CA ILE A 32 -25.58 39.99 25.98
C ILE A 32 -24.97 40.26 24.61
N THR A 33 -24.82 41.54 24.25
CA THR A 33 -24.17 41.98 23.02
C THR A 33 -22.69 41.60 22.94
N GLU A 34 -21.92 41.77 24.02
CA GLU A 34 -20.50 41.37 24.02
C GLU A 34 -20.32 39.84 23.95
N MET A 35 -21.21 39.08 24.59
CA MET A 35 -21.22 37.62 24.44
C MET A 35 -21.56 37.20 23.00
N LEU A 36 -22.55 37.85 22.38
CA LEU A 36 -22.93 37.57 20.99
C LEU A 36 -21.81 37.91 20.00
N VAL A 37 -21.13 39.05 20.17
CA VAL A 37 -19.98 39.44 19.33
C VAL A 37 -18.82 38.46 19.52
N THR A 38 -18.54 38.06 20.76
CA THR A 38 -17.43 37.15 21.06
C THR A 38 -17.66 35.77 20.46
N VAL A 39 -18.86 35.20 20.62
CA VAL A 39 -19.21 33.92 19.98
C VAL A 39 -19.19 34.06 18.46
N GLY A 40 -19.69 35.17 17.90
CA GLY A 40 -19.61 35.44 16.47
C GLY A 40 -18.17 35.45 15.94
N VAL A 41 -17.26 36.12 16.63
CA VAL A 41 -15.82 36.13 16.29
C VAL A 41 -15.22 34.73 16.42
N ILE A 42 -15.53 33.98 17.48
CA ILE A 42 -15.03 32.60 17.65
C ILE A 42 -15.50 31.70 16.51
N VAL A 43 -16.77 31.77 16.11
CA VAL A 43 -17.32 30.97 15.01
C VAL A 43 -16.63 31.31 13.69
N ILE A 44 -16.41 32.60 13.40
CA ILE A 44 -15.69 33.04 12.20
C ILE A 44 -14.24 32.53 12.21
N LEU A 45 -13.54 32.71 13.33
CA LEU A 45 -12.14 32.26 13.47
C LEU A 45 -12.02 30.74 13.38
N ALA A 46 -12.93 29.99 14.01
CA ALA A 46 -12.96 28.53 13.92
C ALA A 46 -13.21 28.06 12.49
N GLY A 47 -14.11 28.71 11.74
CA GLY A 47 -14.38 28.38 10.34
C GLY A 47 -13.14 28.58 9.44
N ILE A 48 -12.42 29.69 9.61
CA ILE A 48 -11.17 29.94 8.87
C ILE A 48 -10.08 28.94 9.28
N LEU A 49 -10.01 28.58 10.56
CA LEU A 49 -9.01 27.63 11.07
C LEU A 49 -9.23 26.22 10.52
N ILE A 50 -10.47 25.73 10.48
CA ILE A 50 -10.79 24.37 9.99
C ILE A 50 -10.44 24.24 8.49
N THR A 51 -10.78 25.24 7.69
CA THR A 51 -10.52 25.22 6.23
C THR A 51 -9.02 25.28 5.92
N THR A 52 -8.26 26.10 6.64
CA THR A 52 -6.80 26.20 6.46
C THR A 52 -6.07 24.95 6.93
N LEU A 53 -6.48 24.36 8.07
CA LEU A 53 -5.89 23.12 8.59
C LEU A 53 -6.07 21.95 7.61
N SER A 54 -7.24 21.83 6.98
CA SER A 54 -7.54 20.77 6.02
C SER A 54 -6.63 20.84 4.79
N LYS A 55 -6.36 22.04 4.27
CA LYS A 55 -5.42 22.23 3.15
C LYS A 55 -3.98 21.92 3.55
N ALA A 56 -3.55 22.39 4.73
CA ALA A 56 -2.21 22.13 5.24
C ALA A 56 -1.97 20.62 5.48
N ALA A 57 -2.97 19.90 5.99
CA ALA A 57 -2.91 18.45 6.17
C ALA A 57 -2.72 17.71 4.84
N ARG A 58 -3.49 18.07 3.79
CA ARG A 58 -3.33 17.48 2.45
C ARG A 58 -1.95 17.71 1.86
N THR A 59 -1.43 18.94 1.93
CA THR A 59 -0.08 19.24 1.46
C THR A 59 0.99 18.47 2.25
N ALA A 60 0.80 18.31 3.55
CA ALA A 60 1.71 17.50 4.37
C ALA A 60 1.64 16.02 4.00
N GLN A 61 0.46 15.44 3.79
CA GLN A 61 0.28 14.06 3.34
C GLN A 61 0.95 13.85 1.97
N GLN A 62 0.72 14.75 1.02
CA GLN A 62 1.38 14.72 -0.30
C GLN A 62 2.90 14.72 -0.18
N GLY A 63 3.45 15.63 0.63
CA GLY A 63 4.90 15.68 0.88
C GLY A 63 5.45 14.39 1.49
N ARG A 64 4.68 13.73 2.37
CA ARG A 64 5.07 12.43 2.94
C ARG A 64 4.95 11.28 1.94
N THR A 65 3.93 11.27 1.08
CA THR A 65 3.79 10.28 -0.01
C THR A 65 4.98 10.37 -0.97
N ILE A 66 5.38 11.59 -1.35
CA ILE A 66 6.57 11.81 -2.18
C ILE A 66 7.84 11.30 -1.48
N GLN A 67 7.99 11.54 -0.17
CA GLN A 67 9.13 11.01 0.59
C GLN A 67 9.14 9.47 0.64
N LEU A 68 7.98 8.84 0.80
CA LEU A 68 7.83 7.39 0.75
C LEU A 68 8.23 6.85 -0.63
N MET A 69 7.71 7.43 -1.71
CA MET A 69 8.07 7.03 -3.09
C MET A 69 9.57 7.18 -3.36
N ASN A 70 10.21 8.25 -2.87
CA ASN A 70 11.65 8.41 -2.98
C ASN A 70 12.43 7.33 -2.21
N ALA A 71 11.98 6.96 -1.01
CA ALA A 71 12.59 5.86 -0.26
C ALA A 71 12.41 4.50 -0.98
N ILE A 72 11.25 4.29 -1.61
CA ILE A 72 10.99 3.12 -2.46
C ILE A 72 11.92 3.13 -3.68
N ASN A 73 12.13 4.26 -4.36
CA ASN A 73 13.06 4.37 -5.49
C ASN A 73 14.50 3.99 -5.10
N ASP A 74 14.96 4.46 -3.93
CA ASP A 74 16.27 4.09 -3.40
C ASP A 74 16.35 2.58 -3.08
N ALA A 75 15.28 2.00 -2.55
CA ALA A 75 15.20 0.56 -2.29
C ALA A 75 15.18 -0.28 -3.58
N ILE A 76 14.47 0.16 -4.62
CA ILE A 76 14.48 -0.45 -5.95
C ILE A 76 15.90 -0.41 -6.55
N SER A 77 16.61 0.71 -6.42
CA SER A 77 17.99 0.84 -6.91
C SER A 77 18.95 -0.13 -6.21
N ARG A 78 18.79 -0.35 -4.90
CA ARG A 78 19.57 -1.35 -4.14
C ARG A 78 19.23 -2.77 -4.57
N PHE A 79 17.95 -3.07 -4.76
CA PHE A 79 17.51 -4.37 -5.30
C PHE A 79 18.12 -4.62 -6.69
N GLU A 80 18.06 -3.63 -7.58
CA GLU A 80 18.64 -3.73 -8.92
C GLU A 80 20.16 -3.92 -8.87
N THR A 81 20.85 -3.26 -7.94
CA THR A 81 22.30 -3.45 -7.74
C THR A 81 22.64 -4.88 -7.34
N ASP A 82 21.82 -5.50 -6.48
CA ASP A 82 22.04 -6.86 -5.99
C ASP A 82 21.67 -7.94 -7.02
N HIS A 83 20.64 -7.72 -7.83
CA HIS A 83 20.05 -8.73 -8.71
C HIS A 83 20.30 -8.50 -10.22
N GLY A 84 20.60 -7.26 -10.61
CA GLY A 84 20.82 -6.84 -11.99
C GLY A 84 19.54 -6.64 -12.81
N TYR A 85 18.38 -6.64 -12.17
CA TYR A 85 17.07 -6.39 -12.78
C TYR A 85 16.13 -5.67 -11.81
N LEU A 86 15.09 -5.04 -12.34
CA LEU A 86 14.01 -4.44 -11.55
C LEU A 86 13.07 -5.53 -11.02
N PRO A 87 12.36 -5.31 -9.89
CA PRO A 87 11.32 -6.22 -9.43
C PRO A 87 10.34 -6.57 -10.58
N PRO A 88 9.95 -7.84 -10.76
CA PRO A 88 8.95 -8.22 -11.76
C PRO A 88 7.58 -7.62 -11.43
N VAL A 89 6.69 -7.57 -12.42
CA VAL A 89 5.31 -7.11 -12.22
C VAL A 89 4.44 -8.28 -11.80
N LEU A 90 3.96 -8.24 -10.56
CA LEU A 90 3.03 -9.22 -10.01
C LEU A 90 1.60 -8.70 -10.07
N GLY A 91 0.63 -9.60 -10.12
CA GLY A 91 -0.77 -9.20 -10.08
C GLY A 91 -1.70 -10.40 -9.98
N PRO A 92 -3.00 -10.19 -10.21
CA PRO A 92 -3.96 -11.27 -10.22
C PRO A 92 -3.63 -12.21 -11.39
N GLN A 93 -3.58 -13.52 -11.14
CA GLN A 93 -3.58 -14.50 -12.21
C GLN A 93 -4.40 -15.72 -11.76
N SER A 94 -5.07 -16.35 -12.70
CA SER A 94 -6.16 -17.33 -12.52
C SER A 94 -5.69 -18.68 -11.93
N THR A 95 -5.27 -18.69 -10.66
CA THR A 95 -4.61 -19.84 -10.04
C THR A 95 -5.51 -21.06 -9.79
N ALA A 96 -5.09 -22.26 -10.24
CA ALA A 96 -5.03 -23.51 -9.46
C ALA A 96 -4.11 -24.55 -10.19
N ALA A 97 -3.42 -25.50 -9.54
CA ALA A 97 -3.71 -26.19 -8.27
C ALA A 97 -2.50 -26.22 -7.30
N GLY A 98 -2.62 -26.02 -5.98
CA GLY A 98 -3.79 -26.00 -5.10
C GLY A 98 -3.78 -24.91 -4.01
N GLY A 99 -3.85 -23.64 -4.45
CA GLY A 99 -4.25 -22.43 -3.71
C GLY A 99 -3.29 -21.98 -2.60
N ILE A 100 -2.73 -20.78 -2.62
CA ILE A 100 -3.46 -19.51 -2.73
C ILE A 100 -2.68 -18.49 -3.60
N GLY A 101 -3.34 -17.92 -4.61
CA GLY A 101 -2.80 -16.85 -5.47
C GLY A 101 -3.41 -15.51 -5.09
N HIS A 102 -2.61 -14.68 -4.44
CA HIS A 102 -3.01 -13.46 -3.75
C HIS A 102 -2.66 -12.21 -4.54
N GLY A 103 -2.85 -12.18 -5.86
CA GLY A 103 -2.28 -11.08 -6.64
C GLY A 103 -0.74 -11.05 -6.63
N ARG A 104 -0.10 -12.20 -6.39
CA ARG A 104 1.37 -12.40 -6.32
C ARG A 104 1.90 -13.26 -7.46
N ASP A 105 1.07 -13.46 -8.47
CA ASP A 105 1.38 -14.23 -9.65
C ASP A 105 2.15 -13.32 -10.63
N LEU A 106 3.10 -13.88 -11.36
CA LEU A 106 3.87 -13.15 -12.36
C LEU A 106 2.98 -12.88 -13.56
N LEU A 107 2.75 -11.60 -13.87
CA LEU A 107 1.90 -11.24 -15.01
C LEU A 107 2.54 -11.61 -16.34
N ALA A 108 1.69 -12.00 -17.29
CA ALA A 108 2.05 -12.14 -18.69
C ALA A 108 2.53 -10.81 -19.28
N LEU A 109 3.35 -10.87 -20.34
CA LEU A 109 3.74 -9.68 -21.08
C LEU A 109 2.51 -9.08 -21.78
N PRO A 110 2.35 -7.75 -21.77
CA PRO A 110 1.25 -7.10 -22.46
C PRO A 110 1.40 -7.27 -23.97
N ASN A 111 0.32 -7.66 -24.65
CA ASN A 111 0.22 -7.81 -26.09
C ASN A 111 -0.72 -6.73 -26.66
N GLY A 112 -0.30 -5.47 -26.54
CA GLY A 112 -1.01 -4.31 -27.09
C GLY A 112 -1.17 -3.17 -26.10
N PHE A 113 -1.72 -2.06 -26.61
CA PHE A 113 -1.86 -0.81 -25.88
C PHE A 113 -2.76 -0.92 -24.64
N GLN A 114 -3.89 -1.61 -24.76
CA GLN A 114 -4.86 -1.79 -23.68
C GLN A 114 -4.24 -2.57 -22.51
N GLN A 115 -3.65 -3.73 -22.82
CA GLN A 115 -3.01 -4.60 -21.83
C GLN A 115 -1.81 -3.92 -21.16
N GLN A 116 -1.14 -3.02 -21.87
CA GLN A 116 -0.07 -2.20 -21.31
C GLN A 116 -0.58 -1.25 -20.21
N GLN A 117 -1.82 -0.76 -20.30
CA GLN A 117 -2.40 0.09 -19.23
C GLN A 117 -2.56 -0.70 -17.92
N ALA A 118 -2.91 -1.98 -18.01
CA ALA A 118 -3.07 -2.89 -16.87
C ALA A 118 -1.76 -3.54 -16.37
N TYR A 119 -0.64 -3.31 -17.05
CA TYR A 119 0.67 -3.88 -16.70
C TYR A 119 1.37 -3.09 -15.59
N TYR A 120 0.85 -3.25 -14.37
CA TYR A 120 1.43 -2.71 -13.14
C TYR A 120 1.24 -3.69 -11.98
N SER A 121 1.89 -3.41 -10.85
CA SER A 121 1.72 -4.21 -9.65
C SER A 121 1.42 -3.35 -8.43
N LEU A 122 0.55 -3.85 -7.55
CA LEU A 122 0.39 -3.30 -6.20
C LEU A 122 1.27 -4.05 -5.18
N THR A 123 1.68 -5.27 -5.51
CA THR A 123 2.18 -6.29 -4.56
C THR A 123 3.66 -6.61 -4.74
N SER A 124 4.24 -6.36 -5.93
CA SER A 124 5.66 -6.59 -6.21
C SER A 124 6.57 -5.90 -5.21
N LEU A 125 6.34 -4.62 -4.94
CA LEU A 125 7.30 -3.85 -4.16
C LEU A 125 7.36 -4.32 -2.70
N PRO A 126 6.24 -4.55 -1.99
CA PRO A 126 6.30 -5.18 -0.68
C PRO A 126 7.00 -6.54 -0.71
N GLU A 127 6.76 -7.33 -1.76
CA GLU A 127 7.39 -8.64 -1.91
C GLU A 127 8.92 -8.56 -1.98
N PHE A 128 9.41 -7.76 -2.92
CA PHE A 128 10.84 -7.73 -3.28
C PHE A 128 11.64 -6.70 -2.46
N LEU A 129 10.97 -5.76 -1.78
CA LEU A 129 11.65 -4.74 -0.97
C LEU A 129 11.57 -5.03 0.53
N LEU A 130 10.53 -5.73 1.00
CA LEU A 130 10.41 -6.10 2.42
C LEU A 130 10.70 -7.58 2.64
N GLY A 131 10.18 -8.46 1.76
CA GLY A 131 10.15 -9.90 2.00
C GLY A 131 9.37 -10.20 3.28
N TYR A 132 8.08 -9.89 3.29
CA TYR A 132 7.22 -9.96 4.49
C TYR A 132 6.71 -11.36 4.82
N ASP A 133 6.94 -12.31 3.92
CA ASP A 133 6.48 -13.68 4.04
C ASP A 133 7.43 -14.52 4.90
N ASP A 134 6.95 -15.67 5.33
CA ASP A 134 7.79 -16.63 6.03
C ASP A 134 8.47 -17.62 5.07
N ARG A 135 9.34 -18.43 5.64
CA ARG A 135 10.12 -19.44 4.93
C ARG A 135 9.31 -20.51 4.20
N ARG A 136 8.00 -20.72 4.45
CA ARG A 136 7.15 -21.62 3.64
C ARG A 136 6.97 -21.10 2.23
N MET A 137 7.06 -19.79 2.05
CA MET A 137 6.78 -19.10 0.79
C MET A 137 8.06 -18.69 0.08
N ASP A 138 8.43 -17.43 0.07
CA ASP A 138 9.63 -16.86 -0.56
C ASP A 138 10.53 -16.10 0.43
N GLY A 139 9.95 -15.72 1.57
CA GLY A 139 10.61 -15.02 2.64
C GLY A 139 11.59 -15.86 3.47
N TYR A 140 12.03 -15.26 4.57
CA TYR A 140 12.97 -15.81 5.54
C TYR A 140 12.37 -15.66 6.94
N GLY A 141 12.77 -16.50 7.91
CA GLY A 141 12.30 -16.37 9.29
C GLY A 141 11.35 -17.46 9.80
N TYR A 142 10.74 -17.19 10.95
CA TYR A 142 9.94 -18.15 11.71
C TYR A 142 8.55 -18.35 11.10
N VAL A 143 8.13 -19.60 10.97
CA VAL A 143 6.75 -19.96 10.61
C VAL A 143 5.90 -19.99 11.88
N PRO A 144 4.83 -19.19 11.99
CA PRO A 144 3.92 -19.26 13.13
C PRO A 144 3.28 -20.64 13.30
N GLU A 145 3.42 -21.21 14.50
CA GLU A 145 2.82 -22.51 14.87
C GLU A 145 1.71 -22.30 15.91
N GLY A 146 0.57 -22.96 15.74
CA GLY A 146 -0.48 -23.08 16.76
C GLY A 146 -1.05 -21.74 17.28
N GLY A 147 -1.05 -20.69 16.45
CA GLY A 147 -1.55 -19.36 16.83
C GLY A 147 -0.54 -18.46 17.54
N ASN A 148 0.73 -18.88 17.66
CA ASN A 148 1.80 -18.03 18.18
C ASN A 148 2.49 -17.26 17.03
N PRO A 149 2.32 -15.93 16.94
CA PRO A 149 2.89 -15.12 15.85
C PRO A 149 4.41 -14.93 15.98
N SER A 150 5.00 -15.24 17.12
CA SER A 150 6.44 -15.08 17.38
C SER A 150 7.02 -16.34 17.99
N PRO A 151 8.31 -16.65 17.72
CA PRO A 151 8.96 -17.82 18.30
C PRO A 151 9.13 -17.66 19.81
N PRO A 152 9.08 -18.75 20.60
CA PRO A 152 9.42 -18.72 22.01
C PRO A 152 10.93 -18.45 22.19
N ILE A 153 11.34 -17.18 22.24
CA ILE A 153 12.74 -16.72 22.37
C ILE A 153 13.40 -17.03 23.74
N THR A 154 12.72 -17.76 24.61
CA THR A 154 13.24 -18.15 25.93
C THR A 154 14.23 -19.32 25.88
N LEU A 155 14.41 -19.94 24.71
CA LEU A 155 15.36 -21.03 24.49
C LEU A 155 16.79 -20.49 24.27
N SER A 156 17.79 -21.27 24.67
CA SER A 156 19.19 -20.95 24.30
C SER A 156 19.38 -21.15 22.79
N PRO A 157 20.28 -20.40 22.10
CA PRO A 157 20.45 -20.51 20.65
C PRO A 157 20.74 -21.91 20.09
N SER A 158 21.31 -22.80 20.91
CA SER A 158 21.55 -24.22 20.60
C SER A 158 20.27 -25.05 20.53
N ASP A 159 19.23 -24.64 21.25
CA ASP A 159 17.96 -25.37 21.41
C ASP A 159 16.87 -24.78 20.50
N MET A 160 17.15 -23.64 19.87
CA MET A 160 16.26 -23.02 18.88
C MET A 160 16.28 -23.83 17.58
N THR A 161 15.13 -24.01 16.96
CA THR A 161 15.05 -24.52 15.59
C THR A 161 15.64 -23.49 14.62
N PRO A 162 16.11 -23.89 13.43
CA PRO A 162 16.59 -22.95 12.43
C PRO A 162 15.64 -21.77 12.17
N GLY A 163 14.34 -22.01 11.98
CA GLY A 163 13.36 -20.93 11.75
C GLY A 163 13.25 -19.95 12.91
N GLN A 164 13.35 -20.43 14.16
CA GLN A 164 13.33 -19.55 15.33
C GLN A 164 14.55 -18.61 15.38
N ARG A 165 15.72 -19.06 14.90
CA ARG A 165 16.94 -18.22 14.84
C ARG A 165 16.88 -17.15 13.76
N GLU A 166 15.96 -17.27 12.82
CA GLU A 166 15.83 -16.40 11.65
C GLU A 166 14.80 -15.28 11.86
N HIS A 167 14.30 -15.09 13.08
CA HIS A 167 13.38 -13.99 13.41
C HIS A 167 14.13 -12.63 13.54
N PRO A 168 13.57 -11.50 13.09
CA PRO A 168 12.22 -11.30 12.53
C PRO A 168 12.05 -11.83 11.10
N ALA A 169 10.81 -12.13 10.71
CA ALA A 169 10.46 -12.70 9.41
C ALA A 169 10.50 -11.70 8.24
N LEU A 170 11.52 -10.84 8.20
CA LEU A 170 11.74 -9.90 7.12
C LEU A 170 12.92 -10.37 6.25
N GLY A 171 12.81 -10.07 4.97
CA GLY A 171 13.75 -10.48 3.95
C GLY A 171 13.32 -11.76 3.24
N PHE A 172 13.98 -12.04 2.12
CA PHE A 172 13.60 -13.11 1.22
C PHE A 172 14.82 -13.81 0.64
N ARG A 173 14.59 -15.01 0.12
CA ARG A 173 15.61 -15.79 -0.58
C ARG A 173 15.81 -15.21 -1.98
N SER A 174 17.02 -15.34 -2.52
CA SER A 174 17.32 -14.89 -3.88
C SER A 174 16.23 -15.35 -4.87
N PRO A 175 15.58 -14.44 -5.61
CA PRO A 175 14.62 -14.80 -6.64
C PRO A 175 15.27 -15.47 -7.86
N GLY A 176 16.60 -15.61 -7.87
CA GLY A 176 17.35 -16.25 -8.95
C GLY A 176 17.49 -15.36 -10.19
N PRO A 177 18.11 -15.89 -11.26
CA PRO A 177 18.35 -15.13 -12.48
C PRO A 177 17.08 -14.74 -13.25
N ASP A 178 15.98 -15.46 -13.04
CA ASP A 178 14.69 -15.23 -13.68
C ASP A 178 13.79 -14.24 -12.92
N GLY A 179 14.19 -13.83 -11.71
CA GLY A 179 13.45 -12.85 -10.93
C GLY A 179 12.21 -13.38 -10.23
N PHE A 180 11.90 -14.68 -10.35
CA PHE A 180 10.67 -15.25 -9.81
C PHE A 180 10.86 -16.64 -9.21
N TRP A 181 11.92 -16.81 -8.41
CA TRP A 181 12.27 -18.03 -7.68
C TRP A 181 12.28 -19.27 -8.57
N ASN A 182 12.90 -19.13 -9.75
CA ASN A 182 13.06 -20.17 -10.76
C ASN A 182 11.75 -20.70 -11.35
N ALA A 183 10.60 -20.07 -11.07
CA ALA A 183 9.30 -20.56 -11.51
C ALA A 183 9.09 -20.42 -13.02
N THR A 184 9.77 -19.48 -13.68
CA THR A 184 9.67 -19.30 -15.13
C THR A 184 10.52 -20.31 -15.91
N LEU A 185 11.57 -20.84 -15.28
CA LEU A 185 12.51 -21.79 -15.88
C LEU A 185 12.16 -23.24 -15.54
N ASN A 186 11.72 -23.50 -14.30
CA ASN A 186 11.37 -24.84 -13.83
C ASN A 186 10.26 -24.78 -12.74
N PRO A 187 8.99 -24.58 -13.15
CA PRO A 187 7.86 -24.46 -12.22
C PRO A 187 7.61 -25.76 -11.43
N ARG A 188 7.19 -25.62 -10.17
CA ARG A 188 6.90 -26.75 -9.25
C ARG A 188 5.65 -27.54 -9.64
N PHE A 189 4.57 -26.84 -10.02
CA PHE A 189 3.25 -27.41 -10.31
C PHE A 189 2.73 -26.84 -11.64
N GLY A 190 3.12 -27.39 -12.79
CA GLY A 190 2.49 -26.97 -14.06
C GLY A 190 3.33 -27.17 -15.31
N ASP A 191 2.60 -27.27 -16.43
CA ASP A 191 3.03 -27.69 -17.77
C ASP A 191 4.27 -26.95 -18.29
N LEU A 192 5.36 -27.68 -18.54
CA LEU A 192 6.58 -27.16 -19.18
C LEU A 192 6.37 -26.70 -20.64
N ASN A 193 5.13 -26.77 -21.15
CA ASN A 193 4.76 -26.54 -22.55
C ASN A 193 4.02 -25.22 -22.81
N SER A 194 3.63 -24.45 -21.78
CA SER A 194 3.02 -23.13 -21.99
C SER A 194 4.09 -22.05 -22.14
N ASP A 195 3.91 -21.16 -23.11
CA ASP A 195 4.74 -19.96 -23.20
C ASP A 195 4.41 -19.01 -22.05
N VAL A 196 5.22 -19.07 -20.98
CA VAL A 196 5.01 -18.28 -19.76
C VAL A 196 5.01 -16.77 -20.01
N SER A 197 5.59 -16.31 -21.12
CA SER A 197 5.53 -14.90 -21.52
C SER A 197 4.12 -14.46 -21.91
N GLN A 198 3.29 -15.38 -22.41
CA GLN A 198 1.90 -15.11 -22.80
C GLN A 198 0.90 -15.44 -21.70
N THR A 199 1.22 -16.42 -20.86
CA THR A 199 0.27 -16.89 -19.83
C THR A 199 0.52 -16.29 -18.46
N GLY A 200 1.75 -15.85 -18.14
CA GLY A 200 2.19 -15.53 -16.78
C GLY A 200 2.59 -16.79 -15.99
N VAL A 201 2.96 -16.63 -14.71
CA VAL A 201 3.32 -17.74 -13.82
C VAL A 201 2.68 -17.59 -12.44
N ALA A 202 1.89 -18.58 -12.04
CA ALA A 202 1.24 -18.59 -10.74
C ALA A 202 2.24 -18.61 -9.56
N PHE A 203 1.88 -17.93 -8.46
CA PHE A 203 2.65 -17.90 -7.22
C PHE A 203 2.99 -19.30 -6.69
N ALA A 204 2.01 -20.21 -6.72
CA ALA A 204 2.18 -21.58 -6.23
C ALA A 204 3.26 -22.38 -6.99
N SER A 205 3.63 -21.96 -8.21
CA SER A 205 4.62 -22.64 -9.05
C SER A 205 6.07 -22.34 -8.66
N ARG A 206 6.32 -21.44 -7.70
CA ARG A 206 7.67 -21.07 -7.25
C ARG A 206 8.45 -22.26 -6.65
N ASN A 207 9.77 -22.25 -6.84
CA ASN A 207 10.68 -23.24 -6.27
C ASN A 207 11.75 -22.56 -5.39
N PRO A 208 11.35 -22.04 -4.22
CA PRO A 208 12.15 -21.12 -3.40
C PRO A 208 13.40 -21.76 -2.75
N GLY A 209 13.59 -23.08 -2.86
CA GLY A 209 14.66 -23.77 -2.14
C GLY A 209 15.53 -24.73 -2.95
N ASN A 210 15.18 -25.07 -4.20
CA ASN A 210 15.74 -26.25 -4.86
C ASN A 210 15.75 -27.50 -3.95
N LEU A 211 14.83 -27.55 -2.97
CA LEU A 211 14.76 -28.54 -1.88
C LEU A 211 14.07 -29.84 -2.33
N GLY A 212 13.99 -30.06 -3.64
CA GLY A 212 13.18 -31.13 -4.23
C GLY A 212 11.68 -30.99 -3.89
N ASN A 213 10.94 -32.10 -4.03
CA ASN A 213 9.48 -32.15 -3.86
C ASN A 213 9.00 -31.97 -2.40
N ILE A 214 9.89 -31.63 -1.45
CA ILE A 214 9.72 -31.84 0.01
C ILE A 214 9.36 -30.54 0.77
N SER A 215 9.26 -29.38 0.10
CA SER A 215 9.12 -28.09 0.79
C SER A 215 7.68 -27.79 1.25
N PHE A 216 7.17 -28.59 2.20
CA PHE A 216 5.97 -28.36 3.04
C PHE A 216 5.99 -29.11 4.39
N THR A 217 6.93 -30.02 4.62
CA THR A 217 7.00 -30.80 5.86
C THR A 217 8.27 -30.44 6.62
N GLY A 218 8.16 -29.65 7.68
CA GLY A 218 9.29 -29.27 8.56
C GLY A 218 9.53 -27.77 8.72
N ASP A 219 8.48 -26.96 8.54
CA ASP A 219 8.43 -25.48 8.56
C ASP A 219 9.58 -24.79 9.31
N ASN A 220 9.84 -25.07 10.58
CA ASN A 220 10.93 -24.43 11.33
C ASN A 220 12.22 -25.24 11.49
N ASP A 221 12.22 -26.53 11.14
CA ASP A 221 13.26 -27.51 11.48
C ASP A 221 14.45 -27.51 10.51
N HIS A 222 14.25 -26.99 9.30
CA HIS A 222 15.29 -26.99 8.26
C HIS A 222 16.06 -25.67 8.19
N THR A 223 17.37 -25.75 8.03
CA THR A 223 18.22 -24.59 7.74
C THR A 223 18.07 -24.23 6.26
N LEU A 224 17.66 -22.98 5.97
CA LEU A 224 17.64 -22.48 4.60
C LEU A 224 19.07 -22.20 4.13
N GLN A 225 19.33 -22.48 2.86
CA GLN A 225 20.63 -22.19 2.23
C GLN A 225 20.51 -20.95 1.36
N GLY A 226 21.57 -20.15 1.32
CA GLY A 226 21.66 -18.94 0.50
C GLY A 226 21.78 -17.67 1.32
N LYS A 227 22.11 -16.57 0.63
CA LYS A 227 22.11 -15.23 1.21
C LYS A 227 20.65 -14.77 1.40
N VAL A 228 20.38 -14.17 2.55
CA VAL A 228 19.13 -13.42 2.81
C VAL A 228 19.26 -12.05 2.18
N TYR A 229 18.26 -11.67 1.40
CA TYR A 229 18.15 -10.34 0.80
C TYR A 229 17.04 -9.55 1.48
N GLY A 230 17.20 -8.23 1.47
CA GLY A 230 16.28 -7.32 2.14
C GLY A 230 16.29 -7.40 3.68
N PRO A 231 15.37 -6.66 4.33
CA PRO A 231 14.52 -5.65 3.70
C PRO A 231 15.37 -4.51 3.11
N TYR A 232 15.07 -4.11 1.88
CA TYR A 232 15.72 -2.99 1.19
C TYR A 232 15.16 -1.63 1.64
N LEU A 233 13.93 -1.65 2.16
CA LEU A 233 13.23 -0.51 2.69
C LEU A 233 12.98 -0.72 4.20
N ASP A 234 13.39 0.26 4.99
CA ASP A 234 13.08 0.31 6.42
C ASP A 234 11.81 1.16 6.63
N LEU A 235 10.78 0.54 7.18
CA LEU A 235 9.48 1.18 7.39
C LEU A 235 9.49 1.87 8.75
N LYS A 236 9.40 3.20 8.72
CA LYS A 236 9.29 4.01 9.94
C LYS A 236 7.88 4.05 10.52
N ASP A 237 6.89 3.73 9.71
CA ASP A 237 5.48 3.82 10.04
C ASP A 237 4.75 2.62 9.45
N ASP A 238 4.18 1.77 10.32
CA ASP A 238 3.50 0.53 9.91
C ASP A 238 2.20 0.83 9.16
N THR A 239 1.66 2.05 9.23
CA THR A 239 0.42 2.42 8.52
C THR A 239 0.61 2.58 7.02
N VAL A 240 1.86 2.59 6.52
CA VAL A 240 2.15 2.65 5.07
C VAL A 240 2.02 1.28 4.40
N ILE A 241 1.66 0.24 5.17
CA ILE A 241 1.41 -1.11 4.69
C ILE A 241 -0.06 -1.45 4.88
N GLY A 242 -0.67 -1.92 3.79
CA GLY A 242 -2.00 -2.50 3.80
C GLY A 242 -1.99 -3.91 3.22
N GLU A 243 -3.16 -4.53 3.19
CA GLU A 243 -3.43 -5.73 2.40
C GLU A 243 -4.56 -5.47 1.40
N VAL A 244 -4.51 -6.07 0.21
CA VAL A 244 -5.60 -5.93 -0.78
C VAL A 244 -6.41 -7.20 -0.88
N GLU A 245 -7.70 -7.10 -0.60
CA GLU A 245 -8.67 -8.19 -0.67
C GLU A 245 -9.36 -8.23 -2.04
N GLY A 246 -9.55 -9.42 -2.60
CA GLY A 246 -10.34 -9.62 -3.83
C GLY A 246 -9.68 -9.11 -5.11
N MET A 247 -8.34 -9.08 -5.19
CA MET A 247 -7.65 -8.60 -6.39
C MET A 247 -7.98 -9.47 -7.60
N ALA A 248 -8.47 -8.84 -8.67
CA ALA A 248 -8.86 -9.47 -9.92
C ALA A 248 -8.57 -8.54 -11.11
N PHE A 249 -8.73 -9.07 -12.32
CA PHE A 249 -8.75 -8.25 -13.52
C PHE A 249 -10.13 -7.62 -13.71
N SER A 250 -10.22 -6.46 -14.36
CA SER A 250 -11.50 -5.74 -14.58
C SER A 250 -12.50 -6.52 -15.41
N ASP A 251 -12.01 -7.37 -16.32
CA ASP A 251 -12.82 -8.15 -17.26
C ASP A 251 -12.47 -9.63 -17.14
N ASP A 252 -13.29 -10.38 -16.40
CA ASP A 252 -13.14 -11.84 -16.18
C ASP A 252 -13.47 -12.70 -17.42
N ASP A 253 -13.67 -12.10 -18.60
CA ASP A 253 -14.10 -12.77 -19.82
C ASP A 253 -12.98 -13.53 -20.58
N GLY A 254 -11.84 -13.79 -19.93
CA GLY A 254 -10.75 -14.59 -20.50
C GLY A 254 -9.95 -13.91 -21.61
N GLY A 255 -10.11 -12.58 -21.77
CA GLY A 255 -9.17 -11.70 -22.45
C GLY A 255 -8.23 -11.03 -21.44
N VAL A 256 -7.10 -10.51 -21.91
CA VAL A 256 -6.20 -9.71 -21.04
C VAL A 256 -6.89 -8.36 -20.78
N ALA A 257 -7.21 -8.11 -19.51
CA ALA A 257 -8.12 -7.03 -19.11
C ALA A 257 -7.55 -5.62 -19.22
N ASP A 258 -8.46 -4.64 -19.20
CA ASP A 258 -8.20 -3.20 -19.31
C ASP A 258 -7.71 -2.56 -17.99
N GLY A 259 -7.79 -3.28 -16.87
CA GLY A 259 -7.30 -2.83 -15.57
C GLY A 259 -7.28 -3.93 -14.50
N GLN A 260 -6.76 -3.59 -13.32
CA GLN A 260 -6.85 -4.44 -12.12
C GLN A 260 -7.82 -3.80 -11.13
N VAL A 261 -8.67 -4.62 -10.51
CA VAL A 261 -9.69 -4.23 -9.54
C VAL A 261 -9.50 -5.00 -8.24
N TRP A 262 -10.06 -4.48 -7.16
CA TRP A 262 -10.05 -5.13 -5.85
C TRP A 262 -11.26 -4.70 -5.04
N ASP A 263 -11.66 -5.52 -4.08
CA ASP A 263 -12.84 -5.28 -3.25
C ASP A 263 -12.56 -4.24 -2.17
N ARG A 264 -11.40 -4.36 -1.49
CA ARG A 264 -11.07 -3.53 -0.34
C ARG A 264 -9.58 -3.54 0.01
N VAL A 265 -9.10 -2.44 0.58
CA VAL A 265 -7.80 -2.36 1.27
C VAL A 265 -8.03 -2.57 2.78
N LEU A 266 -7.33 -3.54 3.37
CA LEU A 266 -7.32 -3.81 4.80
C LEU A 266 -6.14 -3.07 5.45
N LEU A 267 -6.42 -2.33 6.51
CA LEU A 267 -5.42 -1.61 7.30
C LEU A 267 -5.06 -2.37 8.59
N PRO A 268 -3.90 -2.06 9.21
CA PRO A 268 -3.58 -2.59 10.53
C PRO A 268 -4.70 -2.33 11.54
N GLY A 269 -5.30 -3.41 12.06
CA GLY A 269 -6.43 -3.36 12.99
C GLY A 269 -7.78 -3.76 12.39
N ASP A 270 -7.89 -3.87 11.06
CA ASP A 270 -9.09 -4.37 10.40
C ASP A 270 -9.24 -5.90 10.56
N ALA A 271 -10.48 -6.37 10.58
CA ALA A 271 -10.76 -7.79 10.59
C ALA A 271 -10.24 -8.45 9.30
N GLY A 272 -9.36 -9.44 9.44
CA GLY A 272 -8.74 -10.16 8.32
C GLY A 272 -7.32 -9.70 7.98
N PHE A 273 -6.90 -8.52 8.45
CA PHE A 273 -5.51 -8.05 8.30
C PHE A 273 -4.55 -8.99 9.02
N GLY A 274 -3.45 -9.36 8.37
CA GLY A 274 -2.44 -10.25 8.95
C GLY A 274 -2.86 -11.72 9.03
N SER A 275 -3.98 -12.10 8.39
CA SER A 275 -4.44 -13.50 8.34
C SER A 275 -3.61 -14.38 7.41
N GLY A 276 -2.67 -13.78 6.66
CA GLY A 276 -1.86 -14.46 5.65
C GLY A 276 -2.60 -14.77 4.34
N ASN A 277 -3.84 -14.27 4.20
CA ASN A 277 -4.70 -14.55 3.05
C ASN A 277 -4.77 -13.41 2.03
N ASN A 278 -4.05 -12.31 2.23
CA ASN A 278 -4.06 -11.17 1.31
C ASN A 278 -2.63 -10.66 1.13
N PRO A 279 -2.25 -10.23 -0.08
CA PRO A 279 -0.91 -9.71 -0.33
C PRO A 279 -0.74 -8.36 0.36
N LYS A 280 0.51 -8.04 0.73
CA LYS A 280 0.84 -6.70 1.21
C LYS A 280 0.93 -5.73 0.04
N VAL A 281 0.52 -4.48 0.29
CA VAL A 281 0.65 -3.34 -0.62
C VAL A 281 1.26 -2.15 0.13
N PHE A 282 2.00 -1.30 -0.58
CA PHE A 282 2.36 0.01 -0.04
C PHE A 282 1.18 0.97 -0.22
N LEU A 283 0.89 1.75 0.81
CA LEU A 283 -0.16 2.76 0.79
C LEU A 283 0.44 4.16 0.77
N ASP A 284 -0.24 5.07 0.09
CA ASP A 284 -0.04 6.49 0.32
C ASP A 284 -0.63 6.94 1.66
N TYR A 285 -0.38 8.21 2.03
CA TYR A 285 -0.87 8.75 3.30
C TYR A 285 -2.38 9.04 3.34
N TRP A 286 -3.11 8.69 2.27
CA TRP A 286 -4.57 8.69 2.20
C TRP A 286 -5.16 7.27 2.27
N GLY A 287 -4.31 6.24 2.25
CA GLY A 287 -4.71 4.83 2.34
C GLY A 287 -4.94 4.18 0.98
N ASN A 288 -4.60 4.83 -0.13
CA ASN A 288 -4.71 4.22 -1.45
C ASN A 288 -3.44 3.41 -1.78
N PRO A 289 -3.58 2.27 -2.48
CA PRO A 289 -2.43 1.45 -2.85
C PRO A 289 -1.59 2.13 -3.93
N LEU A 290 -0.27 2.08 -3.76
CA LEU A 290 0.69 2.54 -4.76
C LEU A 290 0.75 1.55 -5.92
N ARG A 291 0.73 2.06 -7.15
CA ARG A 291 0.95 1.27 -8.36
C ARG A 291 2.41 1.35 -8.77
N TYR A 292 3.02 0.20 -9.00
CA TYR A 292 4.35 0.04 -9.57
C TYR A 292 4.24 -0.31 -11.05
N TYR A 293 4.57 0.64 -11.91
CA TYR A 293 4.66 0.43 -13.35
C TYR A 293 6.10 0.12 -13.71
N ARG A 294 6.30 -0.83 -14.61
CA ARG A 294 7.60 -1.22 -15.11
C ARG A 294 7.52 -1.46 -16.60
N ARG A 295 8.56 -1.07 -17.33
CA ARG A 295 8.73 -1.50 -18.71
C ARG A 295 8.81 -3.03 -18.78
N PRO A 296 7.97 -3.71 -19.59
CA PRO A 296 7.98 -5.16 -19.68
C PRO A 296 9.34 -5.66 -20.17
N PRO A 297 9.83 -6.79 -19.65
CA PRO A 297 11.00 -7.43 -20.21
C PRO A 297 10.67 -8.02 -21.59
N SER A 298 11.69 -8.27 -22.41
CA SER A 298 11.50 -8.94 -23.71
C SER A 298 11.08 -10.41 -23.56
N ASP A 299 11.46 -11.05 -22.45
CA ASP A 299 11.04 -12.39 -22.04
C ASP A 299 10.90 -12.40 -20.52
N VAL A 300 9.83 -12.96 -19.98
CA VAL A 300 9.63 -13.07 -18.52
C VAL A 300 10.70 -13.94 -17.85
N ARG A 301 11.38 -14.81 -18.61
CA ARG A 301 12.48 -15.66 -18.12
C ARG A 301 13.79 -14.90 -17.91
N ASP A 302 13.98 -13.76 -18.56
CA ASP A 302 15.14 -12.89 -18.36
C ASP A 302 14.69 -11.45 -18.10
N PRO A 303 14.47 -11.09 -16.82
CA PRO A 303 13.97 -9.77 -16.45
C PRO A 303 15.00 -8.65 -16.65
N ARG A 304 16.21 -8.91 -17.18
CA ARG A 304 17.24 -7.89 -17.40
C ARG A 304 17.06 -7.14 -18.72
N LEU A 305 16.49 -7.81 -19.71
CA LEU A 305 16.32 -7.27 -21.05
C LEU A 305 14.93 -6.66 -21.17
N PHE A 306 14.86 -5.39 -21.57
CA PHE A 306 13.59 -4.68 -21.74
C PHE A 306 13.11 -4.74 -23.18
N ASP A 307 11.80 -4.79 -23.37
CA ASP A 307 11.22 -4.64 -24.71
C ASP A 307 11.27 -3.17 -25.14
N GLU A 308 12.07 -2.88 -26.17
CA GLU A 308 12.27 -1.53 -26.70
C GLU A 308 11.00 -0.89 -27.30
N SER A 309 10.00 -1.70 -27.65
CA SER A 309 8.75 -1.23 -28.26
C SER A 309 7.78 -0.59 -27.25
N PHE A 310 7.92 -0.89 -25.96
CA PHE A 310 7.08 -0.37 -24.90
C PHE A 310 7.74 0.81 -24.18
N SER A 311 6.98 1.87 -23.96
CA SER A 311 7.40 3.06 -23.20
C SER A 311 6.38 3.38 -22.13
N LEU A 312 6.82 3.86 -20.96
CA LEU A 312 5.90 4.31 -19.90
C LEU A 312 5.13 5.56 -20.31
N ALA A 313 5.63 6.29 -21.32
CA ALA A 313 4.93 7.44 -21.89
C ALA A 313 3.58 7.06 -22.52
N GLU A 314 3.40 5.79 -22.90
CA GLU A 314 2.15 5.26 -23.45
C GLU A 314 1.10 4.99 -22.36
N VAL A 315 1.49 4.86 -21.09
CA VAL A 315 0.56 4.62 -19.99
C VAL A 315 -0.15 5.92 -19.63
N ILE A 316 -1.45 5.98 -19.84
CA ILE A 316 -2.25 7.21 -19.71
C ILE A 316 -2.27 7.71 -18.27
N ALA A 317 -2.44 6.82 -17.29
CA ALA A 317 -2.48 7.17 -15.87
C ALA A 317 -1.19 7.87 -15.37
N LEU A 318 -0.06 7.63 -16.03
CA LEU A 318 1.23 8.24 -15.65
C LEU A 318 1.43 9.63 -16.25
N ARG A 319 0.66 10.01 -17.27
CA ARG A 319 0.86 11.27 -18.00
C ARG A 319 0.51 12.46 -17.09
N PRO A 320 1.40 13.46 -16.94
CA PRO A 320 1.12 14.62 -16.10
C PRO A 320 -0.11 15.40 -16.57
N ASN A 321 -0.85 15.96 -15.63
CA ASN A 321 -1.97 16.86 -15.93
C ASN A 321 -1.47 18.18 -16.57
N SER A 322 -0.34 18.71 -16.10
CA SER A 322 0.30 19.92 -16.64
C SER A 322 1.78 19.73 -16.90
N PHE A 323 2.32 20.42 -17.92
CA PHE A 323 3.72 20.38 -18.31
C PHE A 323 4.43 21.70 -18.02
N GLU A 324 5.71 21.63 -17.68
CA GLU A 324 6.58 22.81 -17.75
C GLU A 324 6.75 23.26 -19.21
N THR A 325 7.01 24.55 -19.43
CA THR A 325 7.11 25.11 -20.79
C THR A 325 8.15 24.37 -21.64
N GLY A 326 7.69 23.67 -22.69
CA GLY A 326 8.54 22.90 -23.60
C GLY A 326 8.98 21.52 -23.07
N GLY A 327 8.36 21.05 -21.98
CA GLY A 327 8.57 19.72 -21.40
C GLY A 327 7.63 18.65 -21.95
N ASP A 328 6.65 19.05 -22.76
CA ASP A 328 5.70 18.20 -23.46
C ASP A 328 6.33 17.51 -24.69
N VAL A 329 5.88 16.29 -24.91
CA VAL A 329 6.17 15.46 -26.09
C VAL A 329 4.94 14.60 -26.39
N ASP A 330 4.90 14.00 -27.57
CA ASP A 330 3.79 13.12 -27.95
C ASP A 330 4.15 11.65 -27.74
N SER A 331 3.22 10.90 -27.15
CA SER A 331 3.20 9.44 -27.14
C SER A 331 2.75 8.89 -28.49
N ARG A 332 2.95 7.59 -28.70
CA ARG A 332 2.49 6.90 -29.90
C ARG A 332 0.98 6.75 -29.95
N TYR A 333 0.35 6.52 -28.81
CA TYR A 333 -1.10 6.33 -28.69
C TYR A 333 -1.78 7.51 -28.01
N GLU A 334 -2.90 7.92 -28.58
CA GLU A 334 -3.80 8.93 -28.02
C GLU A 334 -4.67 8.31 -26.90
N ASP A 335 -5.08 9.15 -25.95
CA ASP A 335 -6.11 8.79 -24.96
C ASP A 335 -7.53 8.88 -25.56
N ALA A 336 -8.57 8.59 -24.77
CA ALA A 336 -9.95 8.63 -25.26
C ALA A 336 -10.45 10.04 -25.67
N ASN A 337 -9.70 11.11 -25.35
CA ASN A 337 -9.96 12.48 -25.76
C ASN A 337 -9.13 12.92 -26.97
N ASN A 338 -8.46 11.98 -27.65
CA ASN A 338 -7.50 12.21 -28.74
C ASN A 338 -6.28 13.05 -28.29
N ASP A 339 -5.84 12.89 -27.05
CA ASP A 339 -4.65 13.54 -26.50
C ASP A 339 -3.47 12.57 -26.39
N SER A 340 -2.38 12.88 -27.08
CA SER A 340 -1.11 12.14 -27.05
C SER A 340 -0.05 12.81 -26.15
N THR A 341 -0.38 13.91 -25.47
CA THR A 341 0.62 14.67 -24.72
C THR A 341 1.14 13.90 -23.51
N THR A 342 2.46 13.77 -23.40
CA THR A 342 3.18 13.06 -22.34
C THR A 342 4.50 13.76 -22.00
N SER A 343 5.27 13.20 -21.07
CA SER A 343 6.53 13.80 -20.61
C SER A 343 7.76 13.03 -21.10
N ARG A 344 8.87 13.74 -21.33
CA ARG A 344 10.16 13.12 -21.70
C ARG A 344 10.72 12.19 -20.61
N ALA A 345 10.42 12.48 -19.35
CA ALA A 345 10.84 11.64 -18.24
C ALA A 345 10.29 10.21 -18.39
N LEU A 346 9.01 10.07 -18.74
CA LEU A 346 8.37 8.77 -18.95
C LEU A 346 8.94 7.99 -20.14
N ILE A 347 9.49 8.66 -21.15
CA ILE A 347 10.16 7.99 -22.27
C ILE A 347 11.49 7.35 -21.83
N ALA A 348 12.23 8.04 -20.97
CA ALA A 348 13.55 7.60 -20.52
C ALA A 348 13.49 6.59 -19.36
N SER A 349 12.45 6.64 -18.54
CA SER A 349 12.35 5.85 -17.33
C SER A 349 11.96 4.39 -17.57
N ARG A 350 12.58 3.49 -16.79
CA ARG A 350 12.34 2.04 -16.86
C ARG A 350 11.20 1.56 -15.96
N TYR A 351 10.87 2.37 -14.94
CA TYR A 351 9.74 2.14 -14.04
C TYR A 351 9.20 3.48 -13.53
N ALA A 352 7.98 3.47 -12.98
CA ALA A 352 7.36 4.60 -12.33
C ALA A 352 6.50 4.13 -11.15
N LEU A 353 6.42 4.97 -10.13
CA LEU A 353 5.50 4.84 -9.00
C LEU A 353 4.34 5.81 -9.19
N PHE A 354 3.15 5.36 -8.86
CA PHE A 354 1.93 6.12 -9.01
C PHE A 354 1.08 6.05 -7.75
N SER A 355 0.56 7.19 -7.31
CA SER A 355 -0.48 7.33 -6.30
C SER A 355 -1.63 8.14 -6.89
N PRO A 356 -2.89 7.72 -6.64
CA PRO A 356 -4.08 8.43 -7.08
C PRO A 356 -4.38 9.68 -6.22
N GLY A 357 -3.47 10.12 -5.37
CA GLY A 357 -3.61 11.37 -4.62
C GLY A 357 -4.65 11.31 -3.50
N ALA A 358 -5.14 12.49 -3.11
CA ALA A 358 -6.04 12.67 -1.98
C ALA A 358 -7.50 12.37 -2.31
N ASP A 359 -7.89 12.49 -3.58
CA ASP A 359 -9.24 12.15 -4.02
C ASP A 359 -9.41 10.65 -4.34
N GLY A 360 -8.30 9.93 -4.54
CA GLY A 360 -8.28 8.50 -4.85
C GLY A 360 -8.82 8.17 -6.24
N LYS A 361 -8.94 9.17 -7.13
CA LYS A 361 -9.58 9.03 -8.44
C LYS A 361 -8.53 8.98 -9.55
N SER A 362 -8.27 7.78 -10.02
CA SER A 362 -7.45 7.54 -11.21
C SER A 362 -8.28 7.04 -12.39
N ALA A 363 -8.01 7.56 -13.59
CA ALA A 363 -8.51 7.02 -14.84
C ALA A 363 -7.35 6.54 -15.72
N ASP A 364 -7.48 5.33 -16.25
CA ASP A 364 -6.46 4.70 -17.10
C ASP A 364 -6.72 4.94 -18.60
N THR A 365 -7.84 5.57 -18.95
CA THR A 365 -8.30 5.79 -20.34
C THR A 365 -8.22 7.25 -20.80
N VAL A 366 -8.12 8.19 -19.87
CA VAL A 366 -8.11 9.64 -20.13
C VAL A 366 -7.05 10.32 -19.26
N ARG A 367 -6.26 11.22 -19.82
CA ARG A 367 -5.25 11.99 -19.08
C ARG A 367 -5.88 13.07 -18.20
N ILE A 368 -6.80 13.86 -18.78
CA ILE A 368 -7.54 14.92 -18.08
C ILE A 368 -9.03 14.74 -18.34
N ASP A 369 -9.80 14.52 -17.28
CA ASP A 369 -11.25 14.62 -17.30
C ASP A 369 -11.70 15.88 -16.53
N ALA A 370 -12.11 16.91 -17.26
CA ALA A 370 -12.57 18.17 -16.68
C ALA A 370 -13.96 18.09 -16.02
N GLU A 371 -14.72 17.01 -16.23
CA GLU A 371 -16.05 16.82 -15.65
C GLU A 371 -15.98 16.14 -14.28
N ASN A 372 -15.11 15.13 -14.14
CA ASN A 372 -15.01 14.31 -12.93
C ASN A 372 -13.72 14.52 -12.11
N ASP A 373 -12.82 15.40 -12.59
CA ASP A 373 -11.51 15.73 -12.02
C ASP A 373 -10.58 14.50 -11.86
N TYR A 374 -10.70 13.48 -12.73
CA TYR A 374 -9.78 12.34 -12.70
C TYR A 374 -8.35 12.77 -12.95
N ASN A 375 -7.42 12.13 -12.24
CA ASN A 375 -5.98 12.32 -12.35
C ASN A 375 -5.47 13.72 -11.95
N ALA A 376 -6.32 14.56 -11.32
CA ALA A 376 -5.99 15.95 -11.05
C ALA A 376 -4.89 16.14 -9.99
N ASP A 377 -4.84 15.26 -8.99
CA ASP A 377 -3.89 15.31 -7.87
C ASP A 377 -2.99 14.07 -7.77
N ASN A 378 -2.94 13.26 -8.83
CA ASN A 378 -2.07 12.10 -8.94
C ASN A 378 -0.60 12.50 -8.72
N ILE A 379 0.13 11.61 -8.06
CA ILE A 379 1.57 11.76 -7.83
C ILE A 379 2.28 10.68 -8.63
N VAL A 380 3.17 11.09 -9.51
CA VAL A 380 3.98 10.20 -10.34
C VAL A 380 5.45 10.46 -10.07
N GLU A 381 6.17 9.42 -9.63
CA GLU A 381 7.60 9.47 -9.41
C GLU A 381 8.27 8.45 -10.33
N THR A 382 9.09 8.93 -11.27
CA THR A 382 9.77 8.06 -12.22
C THR A 382 11.10 7.56 -11.67
N GLY A 383 11.45 6.31 -11.99
CA GLY A 383 12.75 5.76 -11.66
C GLY A 383 13.91 6.56 -12.27
N LYS A 384 14.95 6.77 -11.48
CA LYS A 384 16.19 7.47 -11.86
C LYS A 384 17.12 6.61 -12.72
#